data_AF-A0A069IJY0-F1
#
_entry.id   AF-A0A069IJY0-F1
#
_cell.length_a   1.000
_cell.length_b   1.000
_cell.length_c   1.000
_cell.angle_alpha   90.00
_cell.angle_beta   90.00
_cell.angle_gamma   90.00
#
_symmetry.space_group_name_H-M   'P 1'
#
loop_
_entity.id
_entity.type
_entity.pdbx_description
1 polymer ?
#
loop_
_entity_poly.entity_id
_entity_poly.type
_entity_poly.pdbx_seq_one_letter_code
_entity_poly.pdbx_strand_id
1 'polypeptide(L)' 'MLEATEARQLLDAIDASTPAGLRDRALIALMVFSFARIGAALAMRVDDVYVQHRRLWVRLREPVKTHPRVAARS' A
#
# COMPACT_ATOMS: atom_id res chain seq x y z
N MET A 1 11.68 7.52 -16.76
CA MET A 1 10.47 6.91 -16.16
C MET A 1 10.80 5.44 -15.96
N LEU A 2 10.40 4.84 -14.85
CA LEU A 2 10.43 3.39 -14.74
C LEU A 2 9.41 2.87 -15.77
N GLU A 3 9.87 2.14 -16.78
CA GLU A 3 8.96 1.55 -17.76
C GLU A 3 8.06 0.52 -17.06
N ALA A 4 6.79 0.40 -17.47
CA ALA A 4 5.84 -0.50 -16.83
C ALA A 4 6.36 -1.96 -16.75
N THR A 5 7.17 -2.35 -17.73
CA THR A 5 7.83 -3.65 -17.82
C THR A 5 8.92 -3.84 -16.76
N GLU A 6 9.73 -2.81 -16.48
CA GLU A 6 10.80 -2.86 -15.47
C GLU A 6 10.20 -2.92 -14.06
N ALA A 7 9.14 -2.14 -13.82
CA ALA A 7 8.37 -2.22 -12.58
C ALA A 7 7.77 -3.62 -12.37
N ARG A 8 7.29 -4.26 -13.46
CA ARG A 8 6.74 -5.61 -13.40
C ARG A 8 7.81 -6.65 -13.08
N GLN A 9 8.98 -6.55 -13.71
CA GLN A 9 10.13 -7.42 -13.44
C GLN A 9 10.57 -7.33 -11.96
N LEU A 10 10.63 -6.12 -11.41
CA LEU A 10 10.94 -5.91 -10.01
C LEU A 10 9.92 -6.59 -9.08
N LEU A 11 8.62 -6.45 -9.39
CA LEU A 11 7.56 -7.10 -8.61
C LEU A 11 7.60 -8.63 -8.71
N ASP A 12 7.97 -9.16 -9.88
CA ASP A 12 8.03 -10.60 -10.13
C ASP A 12 9.23 -11.26 -9.44
N ALA A 13 10.27 -10.49 -9.10
CA ALA A 13 11.43 -10.96 -8.34
C ALA A 13 11.13 -11.19 -6.83
N ILE A 14 9.98 -10.73 -6.32
CA ILE A 14 9.59 -10.92 -4.91
C ILE A 14 9.02 -12.33 -4.73
N ASP A 15 9.60 -13.10 -3.80
CA ASP A 15 9.16 -14.47 -3.49
C ASP A 15 7.74 -14.51 -2.91
N ALA A 16 6.77 -14.79 -3.77
CA ALA A 16 5.35 -14.90 -3.42
C ALA A 16 4.96 -16.26 -2.81
N SER A 17 5.90 -17.17 -2.55
CA SER A 17 5.61 -18.43 -1.85
C SER A 17 5.43 -18.26 -0.35
N THR A 18 5.87 -17.12 0.20
CA THR A 18 5.74 -16.77 1.61
C THR A 18 4.64 -15.73 1.84
N PRO A 19 3.94 -15.77 3.00
CA PRO A 19 2.99 -14.72 3.36
C PRO A 19 3.62 -13.31 3.39
N ALA A 20 4.89 -13.21 3.79
CA ALA A 20 5.63 -11.96 3.80
C ALA A 20 5.84 -11.40 2.38
N GLY A 21 6.33 -12.23 1.45
CA GLY A 21 6.54 -11.77 0.08
C GLY A 21 5.25 -11.46 -0.68
N LEU A 22 4.14 -12.15 -0.38
CA LEU A 22 2.82 -11.76 -0.89
C LEU A 22 2.41 -10.36 -0.42
N ARG A 23 2.61 -10.05 0.87
CA ARG A 23 2.32 -8.72 1.44
C ARG A 23 3.19 -7.66 0.80
N ASP A 24 4.49 -7.89 0.70
CA ASP A 24 5.44 -6.90 0.20
C ASP A 24 5.19 -6.62 -1.29
N ARG A 25 4.96 -7.67 -2.08
CA ARG A 25 4.59 -7.53 -3.50
C ARG A 25 3.28 -6.76 -3.65
N ALA A 26 2.27 -7.03 -2.84
CA ALA A 26 1.00 -6.32 -2.89
C ALA A 26 1.15 -4.84 -2.52
N LEU A 27 1.92 -4.51 -1.47
CA LEU A 27 2.19 -3.13 -1.06
C LEU A 27 2.95 -2.35 -2.12
N ILE A 28 4.01 -2.94 -2.68
CA ILE A 28 4.80 -2.29 -3.74
C ILE A 28 3.98 -2.15 -5.02
N ALA A 29 3.23 -3.19 -5.42
CA ALA A 29 2.36 -3.12 -6.60
C ALA A 29 1.31 -2.02 -6.45
N LEU A 30 0.68 -1.90 -5.28
CA LEU A 30 -0.24 -0.81 -4.98
C LEU A 30 0.43 0.54 -5.18
N MET A 31 1.64 0.74 -4.65
CA MET A 31 2.37 2.01 -4.78
C MET A 31 2.84 2.30 -6.21
N VAL A 32 3.16 1.27 -7.01
CA VAL A 32 3.59 1.40 -8.41
C VAL A 32 2.41 1.75 -9.33
N PHE A 33 1.26 1.10 -9.13
CA PHE A 33 0.10 1.25 -10.01
C PHE A 33 -0.91 2.29 -9.51
N SER A 34 -0.64 2.97 -8.40
CA SER A 34 -1.47 4.06 -7.87
C SER A 34 -0.59 5.20 -7.34
N PHE A 35 -1.22 6.29 -6.88
CA PHE A 35 -0.52 7.37 -6.19
C PHE A 35 -0.37 7.11 -4.68
N ALA A 36 -0.47 5.85 -4.22
CA ALA A 36 -0.37 5.50 -2.81
C ALA A 36 1.03 5.77 -2.24
N ARG A 37 1.08 6.44 -1.09
CA ARG A 37 2.28 6.57 -0.26
C ARG A 37 2.36 5.41 0.73
N ILE A 38 3.57 5.06 1.18
CA ILE A 38 3.81 3.95 2.12
C ILE A 38 2.92 4.04 3.38
N GLY A 39 2.71 5.25 3.93
CA GLY A 39 1.84 5.44 5.09
C GLY A 39 0.38 5.09 4.81
N ALA A 40 -0.13 5.42 3.63
CA ALA A 40 -1.49 5.08 3.23
C ALA A 40 -1.62 3.57 2.96
N ALA A 41 -0.64 2.98 2.27
CA ALA A 41 -0.61 1.54 1.99
C ALA A 41 -0.59 0.71 3.29
N LEU A 42 0.16 1.15 4.31
CA LEU A 42 0.23 0.48 5.61
C LEU A 42 -1.05 0.67 6.47
N ALA A 43 -1.81 1.73 6.23
CA ALA A 43 -3.05 2.03 6.96
C ALA A 43 -4.30 1.42 6.31
N MET A 44 -4.16 0.81 5.12
CA MET A 44 -5.28 0.21 4.40
C MET A 44 -5.85 -1.01 5.10
N ARG A 45 -7.17 -1.10 5.09
CA ARG A 45 -7.95 -2.26 5.51
C ARG A 45 -8.43 -3.03 4.29
N VAL A 46 -8.80 -4.29 4.49
CA VAL A 46 -9.38 -5.13 3.42
C VAL A 46 -10.61 -4.45 2.79
N ASP A 47 -11.44 -3.79 3.60
CA ASP A 47 -12.65 -3.07 3.15
C ASP A 47 -12.35 -1.84 2.27
N ASP A 48 -11.10 -1.38 2.21
CA ASP A 48 -10.71 -0.26 1.36
C ASP A 48 -10.47 -0.69 -0.10
N VAL A 49 -10.46 -2.00 -0.38
CA VAL A 49 -10.33 -2.57 -1.71
C VAL A 49 -11.67 -3.16 -2.14
N TYR A 50 -12.27 -2.59 -3.18
CA TYR A 50 -13.60 -3.01 -3.64
C TYR A 50 -13.72 -2.95 -5.16
N VAL A 51 -14.54 -3.84 -5.72
CA VAL A 51 -14.83 -3.84 -7.16
C VAL A 51 -16.11 -3.05 -7.42
N GLN A 52 -16.06 -2.10 -8.33
CA GLN A 52 -17.21 -1.31 -8.78
C GLN A 52 -17.16 -1.18 -10.30
N HIS A 53 -18.28 -1.48 -10.98
CA HIS A 53 -18.38 -1.49 -12.44
C HIS A 53 -17.27 -2.31 -13.14
N ARG A 54 -16.95 -3.50 -12.61
CA ARG A 54 -15.87 -4.40 -13.10
C ARG A 54 -14.45 -3.81 -13.02
N ARG A 55 -14.27 -2.69 -12.32
CA ARG A 55 -12.98 -2.07 -12.05
C ARG A 55 -12.62 -2.21 -10.57
N LEU A 56 -11.36 -2.50 -10.27
CA LEU A 56 -10.84 -2.49 -8.90
C LEU A 56 -10.67 -1.03 -8.44
N TRP A 57 -11.20 -0.71 -7.28
CA TRP A 57 -11.05 0.57 -6.62
C TRP A 57 -10.35 0.39 -5.29
N VAL A 58 -9.51 1.37 -4.97
CA VAL A 58 -8.78 1.43 -3.72
C VAL A 58 -9.03 2.78 -3.06
N ARG A 59 -9.50 2.76 -1.81
CA ARG A 59 -9.69 3.96 -0.99
C ARG A 59 -8.43 4.25 -0.20
N LEU A 60 -7.66 5.24 -0.65
CA LEU A 60 -6.45 5.69 0.05
C LEU A 60 -6.81 6.72 1.12
N ARG A 61 -6.44 6.44 2.37
CA ARG A 61 -6.52 7.39 3.49
C ARG A 61 -5.12 7.66 3.98
N GLU A 62 -4.77 8.93 4.19
CA GLU A 62 -3.52 9.22 4.86
C GLU A 62 -3.63 8.89 6.36
N PRO A 63 -2.62 8.22 6.94
CA PRO A 63 -2.59 8.01 8.38
C PRO A 63 -2.43 9.36 9.07
N VAL A 64 -3.38 9.71 9.93
CA VAL A 64 -3.22 10.83 10.86
C VAL A 64 -2.09 10.49 11.83
N LYS A 65 -1.03 11.30 11.82
CA LYS A 65 0.03 11.24 12.83
C LYS A 65 -0.48 11.91 14.11
N THR A 66 -1.21 11.19 14.95
CA THR A 66 -1.47 11.67 16.31
C THR A 66 -0.18 11.57 17.11
N HIS A 67 0.49 12.70 17.38
CA HIS A 67 1.44 12.73 18.50
C HIS A 67 0.62 12.47 19.77
N PRO A 68 0.93 11.45 20.58
CA PRO A 68 0.29 11.32 21.88
C PRO A 68 0.59 12.62 22.64
N ARG A 69 -0.46 13.37 23.01
CA ARG A 69 -0.33 14.52 23.89
C ARG A 69 0.16 13.98 25.23
N VAL A 70 1.48 13.98 25.42
CA VAL A 70 2.07 13.80 26.74
C VAL A 70 1.69 15.05 27.52
N ALA A 71 0.78 14.91 28.48
CA ALA A 71 0.50 15.97 29.43
C ALA A 71 1.81 16.24 30.19
N ALA A 72 2.42 17.39 29.95
CA ALA A 72 3.46 17.91 30.83
C ALA A 72 2.78 18.12 32.19
N ARG A 73 3.01 17.22 33.13
CA ARG A 73 2.62 17.43 34.52
C ARG A 73 3.39 18.67 35.00
N SER A 74 2.62 19.66 35.44
CA SER A 74 3.11 20.87 36.13
C SER A 74 3.67 20.51 37.50
#